data_AF-A0A2V5KPU4-F1
#
_entry.id   AF-A0A2V5KPU4-F1
#
_cell.length_a   1.000
_cell.length_b   1.000
_cell.length_c   1.000
_cell.angle_alpha   90.00
_cell.angle_beta   90.00
_cell.angle_gamma   90.00
#
_symmetry.space_group_name_H-M   'P 1'
#
loop_
_entity.id
_entity.type
_entity.pdbx_description
1 polymer ?
#
loop_
_entity_poly.entity_id
_entity_poly.type
_entity_poly.pdbx_seq_one_letter_code
_entity_poly.pdbx_strand_id
1 'polypeptide(L)'
;MQPEAEDSPFTTSVKFHDVLADQIVENAGGPKGIVTGKLEGSFQASGKTADPGALVGRGEIFLRDGRIQQYSLLILLGQILQIEELQELHLEQAEAKYHLGPGLVTIDELVLRSPNIRLTASGTVAFDGRLKLDSRLAINDRIRGQLFKAIRNNFHPIDEPGYTAIDFQVGGTIQRPSTNLMDRLVGRDLSSMLNSFFGGKRDKPKKKKKQIEEAAPAAPERSPADNASGAGGNAVSAMPSVASPSASAEEAPSQAAATPTPIVSP
;
A
#
# COMPACT_ATOMS: atom_id res chain seq x y z
N MET A 1 22.78 17.54 -34.53
CA MET A 1 22.18 17.11 -33.26
C MET A 1 22.73 18.05 -32.20
N GLN A 2 21.97 19.07 -31.82
CA GLN A 2 22.36 20.02 -30.76
C GLN A 2 21.94 19.44 -29.41
N PRO A 3 22.71 19.68 -28.33
CA PRO A 3 22.40 19.15 -27.01
C PRO A 3 21.07 19.74 -26.55
N GLU A 4 20.14 18.88 -26.13
CA GLU A 4 18.87 19.31 -25.55
C GLU A 4 19.15 20.20 -24.34
N ALA A 5 18.54 21.38 -24.29
CA ALA A 5 18.78 22.36 -23.24
C ALA A 5 18.32 21.81 -21.88
N GLU A 6 19.08 22.10 -20.83
CA GLU A 6 18.70 21.89 -19.43
C GLU A 6 17.29 22.47 -19.21
N ASP A 7 16.38 21.67 -18.65
CA ASP A 7 14.95 21.99 -18.41
C ASP A 7 13.99 21.96 -19.62
N SER A 8 14.38 21.33 -20.74
CA SER A 8 13.46 21.16 -21.88
C SER A 8 12.22 20.33 -21.50
N PRO A 9 11.00 20.80 -21.82
CA PRO A 9 9.79 20.01 -21.61
C PRO A 9 9.76 18.84 -22.59
N PHE A 10 9.30 17.68 -22.12
CA PHE A 10 9.05 16.52 -22.97
C PHE A 10 7.61 16.05 -22.83
N THR A 11 7.11 15.44 -23.89
CA THR A 11 5.87 14.68 -23.90
C THR A 11 6.11 13.38 -24.65
N THR A 12 5.72 12.27 -24.05
CA THR A 12 5.86 10.92 -24.62
C THR A 12 4.50 10.25 -24.59
N SER A 13 4.17 9.55 -25.68
CA SER A 13 2.98 8.71 -25.79
C SER A 13 3.41 7.39 -26.41
N VAL A 14 3.18 6.31 -25.69
CA VAL A 14 3.53 4.95 -26.10
C VAL A 14 2.28 4.10 -26.08
N LYS A 15 2.08 3.32 -27.14
CA LYS A 15 1.18 2.18 -27.15
C LYS A 15 2.01 0.94 -27.37
N PHE A 16 1.71 -0.12 -26.64
CA PHE A 16 2.43 -1.38 -26.73
C PHE A 16 1.43 -2.53 -26.77
N HIS A 17 1.85 -3.61 -27.41
CA HIS A 17 1.05 -4.80 -27.61
C HIS A 17 1.96 -6.03 -27.62
N ASP A 18 1.45 -7.14 -27.09
CA ASP A 18 2.17 -8.42 -27.01
C ASP A 18 3.57 -8.34 -26.37
N VAL A 19 3.76 -7.43 -25.41
CA VAL A 19 5.02 -7.31 -24.67
C VAL A 19 5.08 -8.40 -23.59
N LEU A 20 6.18 -9.14 -23.48
CA LEU A 20 6.30 -10.21 -22.49
C LEU A 20 6.42 -9.63 -21.07
N ALA A 21 5.49 -10.00 -20.19
CA ALA A 21 5.40 -9.45 -18.84
C ALA A 21 6.64 -9.77 -17.98
N ASP A 22 7.14 -11.00 -18.08
CA ASP A 22 8.31 -11.47 -17.35
C ASP A 22 9.58 -10.72 -17.75
N GLN A 23 9.72 -10.39 -19.04
CA GLN A 23 10.83 -9.59 -19.56
C GLN A 23 10.82 -8.16 -19.02
N ILE A 24 9.64 -7.54 -18.89
CA ILE A 24 9.52 -6.20 -18.29
C ILE A 24 9.92 -6.23 -16.81
N VAL A 25 9.48 -7.24 -16.07
CA VAL A 25 9.85 -7.42 -14.66
C VAL A 25 11.35 -7.65 -14.52
N GLU A 26 11.94 -8.51 -15.35
CA GLU A 26 13.39 -8.80 -15.34
C GLU A 26 14.21 -7.54 -15.67
N ASN A 27 13.82 -6.79 -16.71
CA ASN A 27 14.49 -5.54 -17.09
C ASN A 27 14.37 -4.44 -16.02
N ALA A 28 13.32 -4.47 -15.20
CA ALA A 28 13.15 -3.57 -14.06
C ALA A 28 13.94 -4.02 -12.82
N GLY A 29 14.75 -5.08 -12.92
CA GLY A 29 15.52 -5.66 -11.81
C GLY A 29 14.69 -6.54 -10.88
N GLY A 30 13.49 -6.93 -11.31
CA GLY A 30 12.61 -7.82 -10.57
C GLY A 30 12.92 -9.31 -10.80
N PRO A 31 12.39 -10.19 -9.94
CA PRO A 31 12.52 -11.64 -10.08
C PRO A 31 11.75 -12.17 -11.30
N LYS A 32 12.42 -13.05 -12.06
CA LYS A 32 11.84 -13.68 -13.25
C LYS A 32 10.69 -14.63 -12.89
N GLY A 33 9.65 -14.66 -13.72
CA GLY A 33 8.58 -15.64 -13.65
C GLY A 33 7.50 -15.38 -12.59
N ILE A 34 7.60 -14.30 -11.79
CA ILE A 34 6.52 -13.91 -10.86
C ILE A 34 5.25 -13.52 -11.62
N VAL A 35 5.39 -12.77 -12.71
CA VAL A 35 4.30 -12.41 -13.62
C VAL A 35 4.66 -12.89 -15.01
N THR A 36 3.77 -13.64 -15.64
CA THR A 36 3.93 -14.13 -17.01
C THR A 36 2.67 -13.83 -17.82
N GLY A 37 2.80 -13.79 -19.14
CA GLY A 37 1.73 -13.45 -20.07
C GLY A 37 2.14 -12.28 -20.97
N LYS A 38 1.16 -11.73 -21.69
CA LYS A 38 1.38 -10.67 -22.67
C LYS A 38 0.72 -9.37 -22.22
N LEU A 39 1.53 -8.33 -22.10
CA LEU A 39 1.11 -6.98 -21.76
C LEU A 39 0.71 -6.22 -23.02
N GLU A 40 -0.38 -5.48 -22.91
CA GLU A 40 -0.81 -4.47 -23.85
C GLU A 40 -1.33 -3.25 -23.12
N GLY A 41 -1.32 -2.09 -23.76
CA GLY A 41 -1.79 -0.88 -23.11
C GLY A 41 -1.26 0.39 -23.73
N SER A 42 -1.45 1.47 -22.98
CA SER A 42 -0.98 2.79 -23.36
C SER A 42 -0.46 3.56 -22.17
N PHE A 43 0.53 4.40 -22.42
CA PHE A 43 1.14 5.27 -21.43
C PHE A 43 1.42 6.62 -22.05
N GLN A 44 1.06 7.67 -21.34
CA GLN A 44 1.34 9.05 -21.71
C GLN A 44 1.99 9.73 -20.52
N ALA A 45 3.09 10.43 -20.75
CA ALA A 45 3.72 11.26 -19.74
C ALA A 45 4.29 12.53 -20.32
N SER A 46 4.36 13.53 -19.46
CA SER A 46 4.99 14.81 -19.70
C SER A 46 5.80 15.23 -18.49
N GLY A 47 6.87 15.97 -18.70
CA GLY A 47 7.70 16.49 -17.63
C GLY A 47 8.80 17.38 -18.16
N LYS A 48 9.82 17.59 -17.33
CA LYS A 48 11.01 18.37 -17.68
C LYS A 48 12.25 17.52 -17.40
N THR A 49 13.22 17.52 -18.30
CA THR A 49 14.39 16.63 -18.20
C THR A 49 15.23 16.88 -16.94
N ALA A 50 15.20 18.09 -16.39
CA ALA A 50 15.95 18.48 -15.20
C ALA A 50 15.12 18.44 -13.89
N ASP A 51 13.81 18.18 -13.96
CA ASP A 51 12.92 18.16 -12.79
C ASP A 51 12.11 16.86 -12.72
N PRO A 52 12.60 15.85 -11.98
CA PRO A 52 11.86 14.62 -11.71
C PRO A 52 10.50 14.85 -11.01
N GLY A 53 10.36 15.98 -10.30
CA GLY A 53 9.11 16.40 -9.66
C GLY A 53 8.07 16.93 -10.65
N ALA A 54 8.45 17.25 -11.88
CA ALA A 54 7.53 17.67 -12.93
C ALA A 54 6.92 16.50 -13.71
N LEU A 55 7.29 15.25 -13.41
CA LEU A 55 6.77 14.08 -14.11
C LEU A 55 5.28 13.87 -13.77
N VAL A 56 4.44 13.98 -14.78
CA VAL A 56 3.02 13.67 -14.72
C VAL A 56 2.68 12.74 -15.87
N GLY A 57 1.81 11.77 -15.61
CA GLY A 57 1.41 10.83 -16.66
C GLY A 57 0.20 10.01 -16.29
N ARG A 58 -0.24 9.20 -17.23
CA ARG A 58 -1.35 8.25 -17.08
C ARG A 58 -1.10 7.05 -17.94
N GLY A 59 -1.57 5.90 -17.49
CA GLY A 59 -1.48 4.68 -18.26
C GLY A 59 -2.58 3.70 -17.92
N GLU A 60 -2.75 2.78 -18.84
CA GLU A 60 -3.57 1.60 -18.68
C GLU A 60 -2.77 0.42 -19.20
N ILE A 61 -2.80 -0.68 -18.45
CA ILE A 61 -2.10 -1.91 -18.77
C ILE A 61 -3.09 -3.05 -18.64
N PHE A 62 -3.09 -3.95 -19.61
CA PHE A 62 -3.84 -5.19 -19.61
C PHE A 62 -2.85 -6.35 -19.75
N LEU A 63 -3.07 -7.42 -19.00
CA LEU A 63 -2.30 -8.66 -19.08
C LEU A 63 -3.19 -9.78 -19.61
N ARG A 64 -2.83 -10.29 -20.79
CA ARG A 64 -3.46 -11.46 -21.42
C ARG A 64 -2.70 -12.73 -21.11
N ASP A 65 -3.44 -13.84 -21.02
CA ASP A 65 -2.92 -15.16 -20.66
C ASP A 65 -2.07 -15.12 -19.38
N GLY A 66 -2.49 -14.26 -18.45
CA GLY A 66 -1.72 -13.87 -17.29
C GLY A 66 -1.60 -14.97 -16.26
N ARG A 67 -0.40 -15.17 -15.73
CA ARG A 67 -0.21 -15.92 -14.48
C ARG A 67 0.59 -15.09 -13.50
N ILE A 68 0.14 -15.06 -12.26
CA ILE A 68 0.89 -14.48 -11.15
C ILE A 68 1.15 -15.58 -10.15
N GLN A 69 2.43 -15.84 -9.89
CA GLN A 69 2.86 -16.84 -8.93
C GLN A 69 3.92 -16.24 -8.02
N GLN A 70 4.02 -16.78 -6.80
CA GLN A 70 5.06 -16.41 -5.86
C GLN A 70 5.11 -14.91 -5.49
N TYR A 71 4.04 -14.16 -5.77
CA TYR A 71 3.96 -12.76 -5.38
C TYR A 71 3.74 -12.66 -3.87
N SER A 72 4.62 -11.95 -3.17
CA SER A 72 4.70 -11.99 -1.70
C SER A 72 3.39 -11.62 -1.01
N LEU A 73 2.64 -10.65 -1.55
CA LEU A 73 1.32 -10.30 -1.02
C LEU A 73 0.32 -11.45 -1.17
N LEU A 74 0.26 -12.10 -2.33
CA LEU A 74 -0.71 -13.17 -2.55
C LEU A 74 -0.39 -14.40 -1.69
N ILE A 75 0.90 -14.73 -1.53
CA ILE A 75 1.35 -15.76 -0.60
C ILE A 75 0.87 -15.45 0.82
N LEU A 76 1.08 -14.21 1.29
CA LEU A 76 0.65 -13.77 2.63
C LEU A 76 -0.86 -13.91 2.82
N LEU A 77 -1.66 -13.48 1.83
CA LEU A 77 -3.11 -13.62 1.86
C LEU A 77 -3.55 -15.10 1.86
N GLY A 78 -2.91 -15.93 1.03
CA GLY A 78 -3.15 -17.38 0.97
C GLY A 78 -2.87 -18.08 2.30
N GLN A 79 -1.82 -17.68 3.02
CA GLN A 79 -1.50 -18.22 4.34
C GLN A 79 -2.52 -17.80 5.41
N ILE A 80 -2.90 -16.51 5.43
CA ILE A 80 -3.87 -15.99 6.40
C ILE A 80 -5.25 -16.64 6.20
N LEU A 81 -5.68 -16.78 4.95
CA LEU A 81 -7.00 -17.27 4.59
C LEU A 81 -7.07 -18.78 4.39
N GLN A 82 -5.92 -19.46 4.31
CA GLN A 82 -5.81 -20.87 3.92
C GLN A 82 -6.41 -21.15 2.53
N ILE A 83 -6.11 -20.28 1.57
CA ILE A 83 -6.53 -20.42 0.16
C ILE A 83 -5.29 -20.71 -0.68
N GLU A 84 -5.21 -21.92 -1.23
CA GLU A 84 -4.05 -22.37 -2.02
C GLU A 84 -3.98 -21.67 -3.37
N GLU A 85 -5.12 -21.36 -3.97
CA GLU A 85 -5.24 -20.68 -5.25
C GLU A 85 -4.60 -19.28 -5.25
N LEU A 86 -4.38 -18.66 -4.08
CA LEU A 86 -3.64 -17.39 -4.00
C LEU A 86 -2.14 -17.55 -4.23
N GLN A 87 -1.57 -18.75 -4.18
CA GLN A 87 -0.13 -18.96 -4.43
C GLN A 87 0.21 -18.88 -5.93
N GLU A 88 -0.72 -19.28 -6.77
CA GLU A 88 -0.66 -19.18 -8.24
C GLU A 88 -2.04 -18.81 -8.80
N LEU A 89 -2.17 -17.58 -9.29
CA LEU A 89 -3.37 -17.10 -9.96
C LEU A 89 -3.23 -17.27 -11.47
N HIS A 90 -4.14 -18.03 -12.05
CA HIS A 90 -4.43 -17.99 -13.49
C HIS A 90 -5.47 -16.92 -13.75
N LEU A 91 -5.11 -15.92 -14.55
CA LEU A 91 -5.91 -14.72 -14.74
C LEU A 91 -6.73 -14.81 -16.02
N GLU A 92 -8.03 -14.59 -15.89
CA GLU A 92 -8.96 -14.38 -17.01
C GLU A 92 -9.01 -12.90 -17.41
N GLN A 93 -8.79 -12.01 -16.44
CA GLN A 93 -8.69 -10.57 -16.63
C GLN A 93 -7.67 -10.03 -15.64
N ALA A 94 -6.75 -9.22 -16.15
CA ALA A 94 -5.84 -8.45 -15.32
C ALA A 94 -5.61 -7.10 -15.97
N GLU A 95 -5.99 -6.04 -15.25
CA GLU A 95 -5.86 -4.67 -15.73
C GLU A 95 -5.45 -3.73 -14.60
N ALA A 96 -4.70 -2.70 -14.97
CA ALA A 96 -4.31 -1.62 -14.07
C ALA A 96 -4.44 -0.28 -14.78
N LYS A 97 -5.19 0.65 -14.17
CA LYS A 97 -5.24 2.06 -14.55
C LYS A 97 -4.55 2.87 -13.48
N TYR A 98 -3.70 3.79 -13.91
CA TYR A 98 -2.88 4.56 -13.00
C TYR A 98 -2.54 5.93 -13.57
N HIS A 99 -2.17 6.83 -12.66
CA HIS A 99 -1.56 8.10 -13.01
C HIS A 99 -0.29 8.34 -12.20
N LEU A 100 0.65 9.04 -12.81
CA LEU A 100 1.88 9.46 -12.17
C LEU A 100 1.70 10.92 -11.75
N GLY A 101 2.06 11.18 -10.50
CA GLY A 101 2.30 12.52 -10.01
C GLY A 101 3.73 12.65 -9.48
N PRO A 102 4.07 13.84 -8.95
CA PRO A 102 5.39 14.08 -8.38
C PRO A 102 5.73 13.07 -7.27
N GLY A 103 6.69 12.19 -7.54
CA GLY A 103 7.22 11.22 -6.56
C GLY A 103 6.33 10.00 -6.25
N LEU A 104 5.18 9.84 -6.90
CA LEU A 104 4.28 8.71 -6.65
C LEU A 104 3.46 8.29 -7.87
N VAL A 105 3.09 7.01 -7.88
CA VAL A 105 2.09 6.43 -8.76
C VAL A 105 0.81 6.25 -7.97
N THR A 106 -0.30 6.77 -8.49
CA THR A 106 -1.64 6.46 -7.98
C THR A 106 -2.24 5.36 -8.85
N ILE A 107 -2.64 4.27 -8.22
CA ILE A 107 -3.42 3.20 -8.82
C ILE A 107 -4.89 3.59 -8.69
N ASP A 108 -5.49 3.98 -9.80
CA ASP A 108 -6.91 4.32 -9.87
C ASP A 108 -7.76 3.05 -9.76
N GLU A 109 -7.33 2.00 -10.45
CA GLU A 109 -8.01 0.72 -10.49
C GLU A 109 -6.99 -0.38 -10.81
N LEU A 110 -6.90 -1.38 -9.94
CA LEU A 110 -6.26 -2.66 -10.21
C LEU A 110 -7.33 -3.73 -10.12
N VAL A 111 -7.44 -4.56 -11.14
CA VAL A 111 -8.35 -5.72 -11.16
C VAL A 111 -7.54 -6.94 -11.57
N LEU A 112 -7.52 -7.95 -10.71
CA LEU A 112 -6.99 -9.28 -10.99
C LEU A 112 -8.11 -10.29 -10.77
N ARG A 113 -8.53 -10.96 -11.84
CA ARG A 113 -9.65 -11.90 -11.84
C ARG A 113 -9.18 -13.26 -12.31
N SER A 114 -9.44 -14.26 -11.49
CA SER A 114 -9.33 -15.68 -11.78
C SER A 114 -10.72 -16.33 -11.69
N PRO A 115 -10.87 -17.62 -12.05
CA PRO A 115 -12.17 -18.29 -12.01
C PRO A 115 -12.88 -18.26 -10.64
N ASN A 116 -12.09 -18.25 -9.55
CA ASN A 116 -12.61 -18.37 -8.18
C ASN A 116 -12.34 -17.15 -7.29
N ILE A 117 -11.39 -16.30 -7.68
CA ILE A 117 -10.86 -15.22 -6.87
C ILE A 117 -10.80 -13.93 -7.69
N ARG A 118 -11.19 -12.83 -7.05
CA ARG A 118 -11.02 -11.48 -7.57
C ARG A 118 -10.32 -10.63 -6.54
N LEU A 119 -9.22 -10.03 -6.93
CA LEU A 119 -8.51 -9.03 -6.14
C LEU A 119 -8.65 -7.70 -6.86
N THR A 120 -9.24 -6.72 -6.18
CA THR A 120 -9.28 -5.34 -6.65
C THR A 120 -8.56 -4.44 -5.68
N ALA A 121 -7.88 -3.41 -6.17
CA ALA A 121 -7.23 -2.43 -5.31
C ALA A 121 -7.18 -1.04 -5.96
N SER A 122 -7.07 -0.02 -5.11
CA SER A 122 -6.72 1.34 -5.50
C SER A 122 -5.86 1.96 -4.40
N GLY A 123 -5.13 3.02 -4.72
CA GLY A 123 -4.27 3.70 -3.74
C GLY A 123 -2.99 4.20 -4.36
N THR A 124 -1.89 4.17 -3.60
CA THR A 124 -0.62 4.79 -4.00
C THR A 124 0.57 3.87 -3.84
N VAL A 125 1.55 4.07 -4.72
CA VAL A 125 2.87 3.45 -4.71
C VAL A 125 3.89 4.55 -4.90
N ALA A 126 4.70 4.82 -3.87
CA ALA A 126 5.80 5.78 -4.00
C ALA A 126 6.94 5.19 -4.86
N PHE A 127 7.78 6.03 -5.47
CA PHE A 127 8.90 5.55 -6.30
C PHE A 127 9.96 4.78 -5.51
N ASP A 128 10.01 4.95 -4.18
CA ASP A 128 10.81 4.11 -3.28
C ASP A 128 10.18 2.74 -2.98
N GLY A 129 9.05 2.42 -3.62
CA GLY A 129 8.34 1.16 -3.50
C GLY A 129 7.39 1.06 -2.30
N ARG A 130 7.20 2.13 -1.50
CA ARG A 130 6.21 2.11 -0.41
C ARG A 130 4.79 2.03 -0.94
N LEU A 131 4.00 1.15 -0.34
CA LEU A 131 2.61 0.88 -0.72
C LEU A 131 1.64 1.48 0.29
N LYS A 132 0.50 1.97 -0.22
CA LYS A 132 -0.70 2.21 0.56
C LYS A 132 -1.90 1.95 -0.35
N LEU A 133 -2.47 0.75 -0.25
CA LEU A 133 -3.58 0.31 -1.08
C LEU A 133 -4.78 -0.05 -0.22
N ASP A 134 -5.95 0.39 -0.64
CA ASP A 134 -7.23 -0.13 -0.18
C ASP A 134 -7.61 -1.28 -1.14
N SER A 135 -7.82 -2.47 -0.58
CA SER A 135 -7.93 -3.71 -1.35
C SER A 135 -9.17 -4.49 -0.96
N ARG A 136 -9.71 -5.24 -1.92
CA ARG A 136 -10.85 -6.12 -1.74
C ARG A 136 -10.54 -7.47 -2.35
N LEU A 137 -10.71 -8.52 -1.56
CA LEU A 137 -10.65 -9.90 -2.02
C LEU A 137 -12.06 -10.46 -2.05
N ALA A 138 -12.57 -10.74 -3.25
CA ALA A 138 -13.81 -11.46 -3.45
C ALA A 138 -13.53 -12.91 -3.85
N ILE A 139 -14.30 -13.82 -3.28
CA ILE A 139 -14.21 -15.26 -3.50
C ILE A 139 -15.59 -15.82 -3.78
N ASN A 140 -15.66 -16.85 -4.62
CA ASN A 140 -16.92 -17.53 -4.90
C ASN A 140 -17.31 -18.52 -3.78
N ASP A 141 -18.51 -19.09 -3.89
CA ASP A 141 -19.03 -20.06 -2.92
C ASP A 141 -18.16 -21.32 -2.75
N ARG A 142 -17.41 -21.72 -3.78
CA ARG A 142 -16.48 -22.86 -3.72
C ARG A 142 -15.37 -22.59 -2.72
N ILE A 143 -14.62 -21.50 -2.91
CA ILE A 143 -13.53 -21.11 -2.01
C ILE A 143 -14.07 -20.81 -0.62
N ARG A 144 -15.20 -20.10 -0.56
CA ARG A 144 -15.87 -19.77 0.70
C ARG A 144 -16.25 -21.02 1.50
N GLY A 145 -16.65 -22.10 0.83
CA GLY A 145 -16.97 -23.39 1.45
C GLY A 145 -15.77 -24.11 2.06
N GLN A 146 -14.55 -23.85 1.56
CA GLN A 146 -13.30 -24.41 2.07
C GLN A 146 -12.76 -23.62 3.28
N LEU A 147 -13.14 -22.34 3.43
CA LEU A 147 -12.75 -21.52 4.57
C LEU A 147 -13.34 -22.05 5.88
N PHE A 148 -12.51 -22.07 6.93
CA PHE A 148 -13.02 -22.37 8.26
C PHE A 148 -14.00 -21.29 8.74
N LYS A 149 -14.92 -21.69 9.63
CA LYS A 149 -16.09 -20.90 10.01
C LYS A 149 -15.76 -19.46 10.43
N ALA A 150 -14.73 -19.26 11.25
CA ALA A 150 -14.38 -17.93 11.73
C ALA A 150 -13.90 -16.99 10.60
N ILE A 151 -13.11 -17.48 9.63
CA ILE A 151 -12.74 -16.65 8.47
C ILE A 151 -13.96 -16.42 7.57
N ARG A 152 -14.72 -17.48 7.29
CA ARG A 152 -15.87 -17.42 6.40
C ARG A 152 -16.91 -16.37 6.79
N ASN A 153 -17.12 -16.17 8.10
CA ASN A 153 -18.05 -15.17 8.64
C ASN A 153 -17.62 -13.72 8.36
N ASN A 154 -16.35 -13.50 8.05
CA ASN A 154 -15.82 -12.16 7.79
C ASN A 154 -16.05 -11.69 6.35
N PHE A 155 -16.43 -12.60 5.45
CA PHE A 155 -16.77 -12.32 4.06
C PHE A 155 -18.25 -12.00 3.91
N HIS A 156 -18.55 -10.90 3.24
CA HIS A 156 -19.91 -10.40 3.04
C HIS A 156 -20.36 -10.54 1.59
N PRO A 157 -21.65 -10.78 1.33
CA PRO A 157 -22.20 -10.69 -0.03
C PRO A 157 -21.87 -9.34 -0.68
N ILE A 158 -21.61 -9.38 -1.98
CA ILE A 158 -21.42 -8.20 -2.83
C ILE A 158 -22.47 -8.20 -3.95
N ASP A 159 -22.49 -7.16 -4.79
CA ASP A 159 -23.39 -7.01 -5.95
C ASP A 159 -23.05 -7.97 -7.11
N GLU A 160 -22.58 -9.16 -6.78
CA GLU A 160 -22.28 -10.23 -7.69
C GLU A 160 -22.76 -11.57 -7.11
N PRO A 161 -23.71 -12.24 -7.77
CA PRO A 161 -24.24 -13.51 -7.31
C PRO A 161 -23.15 -14.57 -7.13
N GLY A 162 -23.20 -15.28 -6.00
CA GLY A 162 -22.26 -16.36 -5.68
C GLY A 162 -20.87 -15.90 -5.24
N TYR A 163 -20.66 -14.60 -5.04
CA TYR A 163 -19.43 -14.04 -4.51
C TYR A 163 -19.64 -13.37 -3.15
N THR A 164 -18.61 -13.47 -2.32
CA THR A 164 -18.49 -12.73 -1.07
C THR A 164 -17.12 -12.11 -0.97
N ALA A 165 -17.00 -10.96 -0.31
CA ALA A 165 -15.76 -10.21 -0.25
C ALA A 165 -15.37 -9.78 1.17
N ILE A 166 -14.08 -9.53 1.33
CA ILE A 166 -13.50 -8.87 2.49
C ILE A 166 -12.61 -7.72 2.03
N ASP A 167 -12.75 -6.59 2.72
CA ASP A 167 -11.95 -5.39 2.49
C ASP A 167 -10.81 -5.31 3.50
N PHE A 168 -9.63 -4.93 3.03
CA PHE A 168 -8.41 -4.83 3.81
C PHE A 168 -7.48 -3.78 3.21
N GLN A 169 -6.41 -3.47 3.93
CA GLN A 169 -5.39 -2.53 3.50
C GLN A 169 -4.07 -3.24 3.30
N VAL A 170 -3.32 -2.78 2.30
CA VAL A 170 -1.96 -3.21 2.02
C VAL A 170 -1.02 -2.03 2.24
N GLY A 171 0.03 -2.28 3.02
CA GLY A 171 1.10 -1.33 3.29
C GLY A 171 2.47 -1.95 3.07
N GLY A 172 3.50 -1.36 3.68
CA GLY A 172 4.87 -1.84 3.57
C GLY A 172 5.50 -1.43 2.24
N THR A 173 6.28 -2.32 1.63
CA THR A 173 6.93 -2.08 0.33
C THR A 173 6.56 -3.16 -0.67
N ILE A 174 6.81 -2.95 -1.96
CA ILE A 174 6.61 -3.95 -3.02
C ILE A 174 7.31 -5.28 -2.68
N GLN A 175 8.54 -5.24 -2.16
CA GLN A 175 9.31 -6.43 -1.81
C GLN A 175 8.87 -7.06 -0.49
N ARG A 176 8.33 -6.28 0.43
CA ARG A 176 7.91 -6.73 1.75
C ARG A 176 6.56 -6.11 2.11
N PRO A 177 5.48 -6.57 1.45
CA PRO A 177 4.15 -6.03 1.69
C PRO A 177 3.65 -6.44 3.07
N SER A 178 2.78 -5.62 3.64
CA SER A 178 2.07 -5.92 4.88
C SER A 178 0.56 -5.73 4.69
N THR A 179 -0.25 -6.34 5.55
CA THR A 179 -1.70 -6.20 5.49
C THR A 179 -2.34 -6.22 6.87
N ASN A 180 -3.47 -5.53 7.04
CA ASN A 180 -4.32 -5.60 8.23
C ASN A 180 -5.39 -6.70 8.16
N LEU A 181 -5.31 -7.62 7.18
CA LEU A 181 -6.32 -8.66 6.99
C LEU A 181 -6.54 -9.52 8.25
N MET A 182 -5.47 -9.87 8.96
CA MET A 182 -5.59 -10.65 10.20
C MET A 182 -6.46 -9.93 11.25
N ASP A 183 -6.25 -8.62 11.42
CA ASP A 183 -7.05 -7.80 12.34
C ASP A 183 -8.53 -7.77 11.92
N ARG A 184 -8.79 -7.72 10.59
CA ARG A 184 -10.14 -7.75 10.01
C ARG A 184 -10.87 -9.08 10.21
N LEU A 185 -10.12 -10.17 10.39
CA LEU A 185 -10.65 -11.52 10.65
C LEU A 185 -10.93 -11.77 12.14
N VAL A 186 -10.09 -11.24 13.02
CA VAL A 186 -10.18 -11.44 14.48
C VAL A 186 -11.17 -10.47 15.14
N GLY A 187 -11.26 -9.24 14.64
CA GLY A 187 -11.99 -8.15 15.29
C GLY A 187 -13.52 -8.25 15.33
N ARG A 188 -14.14 -9.21 14.62
CA ARG A 188 -15.61 -9.32 14.55
C ARG A 188 -16.23 -10.45 15.39
N ASP A 189 -15.51 -11.54 15.66
CA ASP A 189 -16.11 -12.76 16.27
C ASP A 189 -15.64 -13.08 17.70
N LEU A 190 -14.54 -12.49 18.21
CA LEU A 190 -14.10 -12.77 19.60
C LEU A 190 -14.84 -11.93 20.64
N SER A 191 -15.28 -10.71 20.30
CA SER A 191 -16.02 -9.84 21.22
C SER A 191 -17.39 -10.41 21.58
N SER A 192 -18.04 -11.09 20.65
CA SER A 192 -19.32 -11.77 20.86
C SER A 192 -19.16 -13.13 21.56
N MET A 193 -18.05 -13.86 21.34
CA MET A 193 -17.76 -15.13 22.01
C MET A 193 -17.25 -14.97 23.45
N LEU A 194 -16.44 -13.95 23.76
CA LEU A 194 -16.02 -13.64 25.13
C LEU A 194 -17.21 -13.27 26.03
N ASN A 195 -18.18 -12.54 25.50
CA ASN A 195 -19.43 -12.23 26.21
C ASN A 195 -20.29 -13.48 26.47
N SER A 196 -20.18 -14.51 25.63
CA SER A 196 -20.89 -15.79 25.82
C SER A 196 -20.19 -16.72 26.83
N PHE A 197 -18.88 -16.55 27.04
CA PHE A 197 -18.11 -17.35 28.00
C PHE A 197 -17.98 -16.71 29.40
N PHE A 198 -18.12 -15.38 29.51
CA PHE A 198 -18.09 -14.65 30.80
C PHE A 198 -19.48 -14.26 31.34
N GLY A 199 -20.56 -14.47 30.57
CA GLY A 199 -21.93 -14.04 30.92
C GLY A 199 -22.76 -15.00 31.78
N GLY A 200 -22.12 -15.89 32.55
CA GLY A 200 -22.80 -16.94 33.31
C GLY A 200 -22.95 -16.68 34.81
N LYS A 201 -23.76 -15.69 35.25
CA LYS A 201 -24.64 -15.77 36.45
C LYS A 201 -25.37 -14.45 36.78
N ARG A 202 -26.72 -14.59 36.80
CA ARG A 202 -27.77 -13.97 37.66
C ARG A 202 -27.45 -12.65 38.38
N ASP A 203 -28.34 -11.66 38.19
CA ASP A 203 -29.38 -11.42 39.21
C ASP A 203 -30.55 -10.55 38.69
N LYS A 204 -31.76 -10.93 39.12
CA LYS A 204 -33.03 -10.22 38.97
C LYS A 204 -33.47 -9.74 40.38
N PRO A 205 -34.48 -8.88 40.49
CA PRO A 205 -34.44 -7.56 41.14
C PRO A 205 -34.82 -7.55 42.63
N LYS A 206 -34.45 -6.49 43.37
CA LYS A 206 -35.09 -6.13 44.65
C LYS A 206 -35.56 -4.67 44.69
N LYS A 207 -36.83 -4.52 45.06
CA LYS A 207 -37.62 -3.30 45.28
C LYS A 207 -37.18 -2.50 46.54
N LYS A 208 -37.20 -1.17 46.38
CA LYS A 208 -37.55 -0.05 47.29
C LYS A 208 -37.73 -0.27 48.81
N LYS A 209 -37.05 0.59 49.59
CA LYS A 209 -37.52 1.58 50.63
C LYS A 209 -36.27 1.99 51.45
N LYS A 210 -36.06 3.21 51.95
CA LYS A 210 -36.92 4.33 52.39
C LYS A 210 -36.02 5.57 52.56
N GLN A 211 -36.58 6.77 52.32
CA GLN A 211 -36.04 8.07 52.75
C GLN A 211 -35.93 8.14 54.28
N ILE A 212 -34.90 8.85 54.80
CA ILE A 212 -35.02 9.83 55.90
C ILE A 212 -34.09 11.01 55.57
N GLU A 213 -34.62 12.19 55.88
CA GLU A 213 -34.24 13.57 55.60
C GLU A 213 -33.45 14.20 56.76
N GLU A 214 -32.90 15.40 56.52
CA GLU A 214 -32.34 16.40 57.48
C GLU A 214 -30.97 16.11 58.14
N ALA A 215 -30.04 17.05 58.29
CA ALA A 215 -30.06 18.51 58.15
C ALA A 215 -28.65 19.07 57.86
N ALA A 216 -28.58 20.20 57.17
CA ALA A 216 -27.43 21.11 57.16
C ALA A 216 -27.43 21.97 58.45
N PRO A 217 -26.33 22.66 58.82
CA PRO A 217 -26.22 24.04 58.31
C PRO A 217 -24.79 24.60 58.09
N ALA A 218 -24.78 25.69 57.31
CA ALA A 218 -23.95 26.90 57.35
C ALA A 218 -22.50 26.93 56.77
N ALA A 219 -22.38 27.72 55.69
CA ALA A 219 -21.19 28.36 55.09
C ALA A 219 -20.66 29.54 55.96
N PRO A 220 -19.71 30.44 55.55
CA PRO A 220 -18.98 30.65 54.27
C PRO A 220 -17.44 30.87 54.49
N GLU A 221 -16.55 31.01 53.50
CA GLU A 221 -16.24 32.25 52.77
C GLU A 221 -14.98 32.11 51.86
N ARG A 222 -15.00 32.85 50.74
CA ARG A 222 -13.90 33.58 50.05
C ARG A 222 -12.85 32.83 49.20
N SER A 223 -13.00 33.01 47.88
CA SER A 223 -11.88 33.26 46.93
C SER A 223 -11.38 34.72 47.10
N PRO A 224 -10.17 35.09 46.62
CA PRO A 224 -10.03 35.40 45.19
C PRO A 224 -8.67 35.03 44.56
N ALA A 225 -8.68 35.02 43.23
CA ALA A 225 -7.51 35.11 42.36
C ALA A 225 -7.06 36.57 42.22
N ASP A 226 -5.77 36.80 42.05
CA ASP A 226 -5.12 38.00 41.53
C ASP A 226 -3.60 37.73 41.57
N ASN A 227 -2.71 38.27 40.73
CA ASN A 227 -2.75 38.80 39.38
C ASN A 227 -1.28 39.07 38.99
N ALA A 228 -1.00 39.03 37.69
CA ALA A 228 -0.03 39.86 36.95
C ALA A 228 1.47 40.01 37.33
N SER A 229 2.24 40.04 36.23
CA SER A 229 3.32 40.97 35.91
C SER A 229 4.77 40.55 36.19
N GLY A 230 5.61 40.73 35.16
CA GLY A 230 7.06 40.60 35.29
C GLY A 230 7.79 40.62 33.94
N ALA A 231 7.67 41.72 33.20
CA ALA A 231 8.58 42.04 32.10
C ALA A 231 9.98 42.38 32.64
N GLY A 232 11.04 42.03 31.91
CA GLY A 232 12.35 42.65 32.11
C GLY A 232 13.53 41.83 31.58
N GLY A 233 14.29 42.42 30.64
CA GLY A 233 15.76 42.30 30.69
C GLY A 233 16.48 41.72 29.47
N ASN A 234 16.72 42.57 28.47
CA ASN A 234 17.92 42.70 27.65
C ASN A 234 19.16 41.85 28.01
N ALA A 235 19.83 41.27 26.99
CA ALA A 235 21.07 41.82 26.41
C ALA A 235 21.95 40.74 25.71
N VAL A 236 22.13 40.94 24.41
CA VAL A 236 23.33 40.81 23.57
C VAL A 236 24.61 40.18 24.18
N SER A 237 25.13 39.14 23.53
CA SER A 237 26.56 38.86 23.31
C SER A 237 26.68 37.81 22.19
N ALA A 238 27.01 38.22 20.97
CA ALA A 238 28.37 38.18 20.39
C ALA A 238 28.74 36.79 19.84
N MET A 239 28.79 36.69 18.51
CA MET A 239 29.49 35.63 17.75
C MET A 239 31.00 35.65 18.08
N PRO A 240 31.71 34.56 17.77
CA PRO A 240 32.55 34.67 16.57
C PRO A 240 32.44 33.47 15.62
N SER A 241 32.65 33.79 14.34
CA SER A 241 32.91 32.86 13.24
C SER A 241 34.20 32.08 13.47
N VAL A 242 34.24 30.81 13.07
CA VAL A 242 35.46 30.15 12.58
C VAL A 242 35.11 29.27 11.39
N ALA A 243 35.98 29.37 10.38
CA ALA A 243 35.85 28.87 9.02
C ALA A 243 35.96 27.34 8.85
N SER A 244 35.46 26.89 7.69
CA SER A 244 35.74 25.60 7.06
C SER A 244 37.25 25.37 6.80
N PRO A 245 37.62 24.11 6.51
CA PRO A 245 38.24 23.89 5.20
C PRO A 245 37.70 22.65 4.46
N SER A 246 37.69 22.79 3.14
CA SER A 246 37.48 21.76 2.13
C SER A 246 38.55 20.66 2.17
N ALA A 247 38.19 19.45 1.75
CA ALA A 247 39.11 18.53 1.10
C ALA A 247 38.36 17.66 0.08
N SER A 248 38.65 17.89 -1.20
CA SER A 248 38.40 16.99 -2.32
C SER A 248 39.49 15.93 -2.38
N ALA A 249 39.13 14.71 -2.80
CA ALA A 249 39.99 13.68 -3.37
C ALA A 249 39.08 12.61 -3.97
N GLU A 250 39.37 11.90 -5.05
CA GLU A 250 40.31 12.02 -6.15
C GLU A 250 39.84 10.93 -7.14
N GLU A 251 39.76 11.27 -8.41
CA GLU A 251 39.30 10.43 -9.50
C GLU A 251 40.43 9.47 -9.92
N ALA A 252 40.13 8.18 -10.11
CA ALA A 252 41.07 7.19 -10.65
C ALA A 252 40.48 6.53 -11.92
N PRO A 253 41.31 6.17 -12.92
CA PRO A 253 40.88 6.15 -14.32
C PRO A 253 40.33 4.80 -14.81
N SER A 254 39.49 4.91 -15.85
CA SER A 254 38.95 3.82 -16.67
C SER A 254 40.06 3.03 -17.39
N GLN A 255 40.03 1.69 -17.25
CA GLN A 255 40.74 0.78 -18.13
C GLN A 255 39.89 0.45 -19.35
N ALA A 256 40.47 0.68 -20.54
CA ALA A 256 39.91 0.33 -21.83
C ALA A 256 39.91 -1.19 -22.02
N ALA A 257 38.74 -1.76 -22.31
CA ALA A 257 38.61 -3.15 -22.73
C ALA A 257 38.86 -3.27 -24.25
N ALA A 258 39.82 -4.14 -24.60
CA ALA A 258 40.17 -4.48 -25.96
C ALA A 258 39.06 -5.29 -26.66
N THR A 259 38.87 -4.98 -27.93
CA THR A 259 37.99 -5.66 -28.90
C THR A 259 38.59 -7.01 -29.32
N PRO A 260 37.82 -8.11 -29.40
CA PRO A 260 38.20 -9.26 -30.22
C PRO A 260 37.49 -9.21 -31.58
N THR A 261 38.29 -9.33 -32.63
CA THR A 261 37.90 -9.55 -34.03
C THR A 261 37.24 -10.93 -34.19
N PRO A 262 36.21 -11.12 -35.04
CA PRO A 262 35.73 -12.45 -35.37
C PRO A 262 36.61 -13.10 -36.43
N ILE A 263 37.09 -14.32 -36.16
CA ILE A 263 37.66 -15.22 -37.16
C ILE A 263 36.49 -15.87 -37.90
N VAL A 264 36.39 -15.59 -39.20
CA VAL A 264 35.60 -16.37 -40.16
C VAL A 264 36.46 -17.53 -40.64
N SER A 265 35.87 -18.71 -40.77
CA SER A 265 36.45 -19.85 -41.49
C SER A 265 35.32 -20.76 -42.03
N PRO A 266 35.60 -21.53 -43.09
CA PRO A 266 34.76 -21.70 -44.28
C PRO A 266 33.66 -22.76 -44.19
#